data_AF-A0A9E0N148-F1
#
_entry.id   AF-A0A9E0N148-F1
#
_cell.length_a   1.000
_cell.length_b   1.000
_cell.length_c   1.000
_cell.angle_alpha   90.00
_cell.angle_beta   90.00
_cell.angle_gamma   90.00
#
_symmetry.space_group_name_H-M   'P 1'
#
loop_
_entity.id
_entity.type
_entity.pdbx_description
1 polymer ?
#
loop_
_entity_poly.entity_id
_entity_poly.type
_entity_poly.pdbx_seq_one_letter_code
_entity_poly.pdbx_strand_id
1 'polypeptide(L)'
;MANQVLVYVIADYGDLHDLAFAEVTQRLYSELDGVDAGIDTFAVPAFDTYATGFALAQTAINSRLGSRQKFFVNTAPRKDDLTPRVKNSGEGFVYVKLLNGVEICAVNSGYSLAFVKEAAAEIREIKCDKAGSQFRSRDIFPAAFAKIVKGDYSILGADVRSAVPDFPENVVCYTDGYGNLKCSIDPSKVEAVKGRHLILDINGRLQVARAAEGIFGVADGEYCISGGSSGWTYPSGKTVKFTEVVKRGGNAAKTFGKPPGGLPVKWRLVE
;
A
#
# COMPACT_ATOMS: atom_id res chain seq x y z
N MET A 1 25.69 -7.75 12.86
CA MET A 1 24.94 -7.07 11.78
C MET A 1 24.14 -8.02 10.87
N ALA A 2 24.49 -9.30 10.70
CA ALA A 2 23.73 -10.20 9.80
C ALA A 2 22.30 -10.58 10.29
N ASN A 3 22.00 -10.44 11.58
CA ASN A 3 20.77 -10.95 12.22
C ASN A 3 19.78 -9.87 12.70
N GLN A 4 20.01 -8.59 12.40
CA GLN A 4 19.10 -7.53 12.81
C GLN A 4 17.73 -7.68 12.12
N VAL A 5 16.65 -7.58 12.88
CA VAL A 5 15.27 -7.51 12.36
C VAL A 5 15.04 -6.14 11.75
N LEU A 6 14.51 -6.08 10.53
CA LEU A 6 14.17 -4.82 9.87
C LEU A 6 12.66 -4.62 9.90
N VAL A 7 12.21 -3.60 10.62
CA VAL A 7 10.82 -3.21 10.73
C VAL A 7 10.56 -2.03 9.79
N TYR A 8 9.59 -2.18 8.90
CA TYR A 8 9.12 -1.10 8.04
C TYR A 8 7.75 -0.63 8.51
N VAL A 9 7.66 0.63 8.91
CA VAL A 9 6.42 1.28 9.35
C VAL A 9 5.80 2.00 8.16
N ILE A 10 4.71 1.48 7.61
CA ILE A 10 3.96 2.12 6.53
C ILE A 10 2.70 2.73 7.12
N ALA A 11 2.55 4.05 7.08
CA ALA A 11 1.41 4.70 7.72
C ALA A 11 0.99 6.05 7.12
N ASP A 12 -0.26 6.42 7.38
CA ASP A 12 -0.89 7.68 6.96
C ASP A 12 -0.81 8.80 8.00
N TYR A 13 0.23 8.76 8.85
CA TYR A 13 0.43 9.66 9.99
C TYR A 13 0.74 11.11 9.62
N GLY A 14 0.96 11.42 8.34
CA GLY A 14 1.42 12.71 7.87
C GLY A 14 2.77 12.59 7.18
N ASP A 15 3.49 13.71 7.10
CA ASP A 15 4.86 13.72 6.58
C ASP A 15 5.81 12.92 7.49
N LEU A 16 6.98 12.51 6.99
CA LEU A 16 7.93 11.70 7.78
C LEU A 16 8.43 12.40 9.06
N HIS A 17 8.26 13.72 9.17
CA HIS A 17 8.60 14.50 10.36
C HIS A 17 7.41 14.74 11.30
N ASP A 18 6.26 14.14 11.03
CA ASP A 18 5.10 14.22 11.90
C ASP A 18 5.38 13.53 13.25
N LEU A 19 4.90 14.15 14.33
CA LEU A 19 5.05 13.64 15.70
C LEU A 19 4.51 12.21 15.85
N ALA A 20 3.45 11.87 15.11
CA ALA A 20 2.88 10.53 15.13
C ALA A 20 3.88 9.44 14.74
N PHE A 21 4.74 9.68 13.74
CA PHE A 21 5.81 8.73 13.40
C PHE A 21 6.83 8.58 14.53
N ALA A 22 7.21 9.69 15.17
CA ALA A 22 8.16 9.67 16.28
C ALA A 22 7.60 8.90 17.49
N GLU A 23 6.34 9.17 17.89
CA GLU A 23 5.69 8.51 19.01
C GLU A 23 5.54 7.00 18.79
N VAL A 24 5.08 6.58 17.60
CA VAL A 24 4.93 5.16 17.27
C VAL A 24 6.28 4.47 17.22
N THR A 25 7.30 5.11 16.62
CA THR A 25 8.65 4.55 16.54
C THR A 25 9.28 4.37 17.93
N GLN A 26 9.17 5.38 18.81
CA GLN A 26 9.63 5.27 20.20
C GLN A 26 8.91 4.15 20.95
N ARG A 27 7.59 4.04 20.77
CA ARG A 27 6.83 2.96 21.40
C ARG A 27 7.25 1.59 20.88
N LEU A 28 7.46 1.43 19.57
CA LEU A 28 7.94 0.19 18.98
C LEU A 28 9.32 -0.19 19.55
N TYR A 29 10.26 0.75 19.64
CA TYR A 29 11.56 0.48 20.29
C TYR A 29 11.39 0.02 21.74
N SER A 30 10.50 0.65 22.51
CA SER A 30 10.22 0.24 23.89
C SER A 30 9.64 -1.17 23.99
N GLU A 31 8.72 -1.57 23.11
CA GLU A 31 8.10 -2.89 23.12
C GLU A 31 9.04 -3.99 22.57
N LEU A 32 9.92 -3.59 21.66
CA LEU A 32 10.96 -4.43 21.06
C LEU A 32 12.24 -4.51 21.90
N ASP A 33 12.21 -4.05 23.16
CA ASP A 33 13.34 -4.23 24.07
C ASP A 33 13.82 -5.69 24.10
N GLY A 34 15.15 -5.85 24.05
CA GLY A 34 15.83 -7.13 23.88
C GLY A 34 15.89 -7.69 22.44
N VAL A 35 15.30 -7.02 21.45
CA VAL A 35 15.40 -7.38 20.02
C VAL A 35 16.32 -6.40 19.30
N ASP A 36 17.34 -6.90 18.60
CA ASP A 36 18.12 -6.08 17.66
C ASP A 36 17.24 -5.76 16.44
N ALA A 37 16.57 -4.61 16.48
CA ALA A 37 15.65 -4.14 15.45
C ALA A 37 16.05 -2.76 14.91
N GLY A 38 16.11 -2.64 13.58
CA GLY A 38 16.14 -1.36 12.88
C GLY A 38 14.73 -1.01 12.42
N ILE A 39 14.29 0.24 12.67
CA ILE A 39 12.96 0.73 12.26
C ILE A 39 13.12 1.84 11.22
N ASP A 40 12.56 1.62 10.05
CA ASP A 40 12.42 2.61 8.99
C ASP A 40 10.94 2.95 8.77
N THR A 41 10.66 4.18 8.31
CA THR A 41 9.30 4.69 8.12
C THR A 41 9.02 5.04 6.65
N PHE A 42 7.76 4.87 6.25
CA PHE A 42 7.25 5.24 4.93
C PHE A 42 5.87 5.87 5.07
N ALA A 43 5.79 7.15 4.70
CA ALA A 43 4.54 7.90 4.70
C ALA A 43 3.71 7.59 3.45
N VAL A 44 2.41 7.40 3.65
CA VAL A 44 1.41 7.37 2.59
C VAL A 44 0.42 8.53 2.77
N PRO A 45 -0.28 8.97 1.71
CA PRO A 45 -1.28 10.02 1.85
C PRO A 45 -2.37 9.66 2.87
N ALA A 46 -2.88 10.67 3.56
CA ALA A 46 -3.92 10.53 4.58
C ALA A 46 -5.11 9.69 4.08
N PHE A 47 -5.45 8.63 4.83
CA PHE A 47 -6.56 7.72 4.56
C PHE A 47 -6.46 6.89 3.26
N ASP A 48 -5.33 6.92 2.54
CA ASP A 48 -5.17 6.26 1.25
C ASP A 48 -4.77 4.78 1.40
N THR A 49 -5.78 3.93 1.59
CA THR A 49 -5.58 2.47 1.73
C THR A 49 -5.06 1.81 0.44
N TYR A 50 -5.24 2.43 -0.72
CA TYR A 50 -4.71 1.91 -1.99
C TYR A 50 -3.21 2.17 -2.09
N ALA A 51 -2.77 3.39 -1.77
CA ALA A 51 -1.34 3.72 -1.70
C ALA A 51 -0.63 2.86 -0.65
N THR A 52 -1.29 2.61 0.49
CA THR A 52 -0.81 1.70 1.55
C THR A 52 -0.60 0.30 1.01
N GLY A 53 -1.64 -0.30 0.42
CA GLY A 53 -1.58 -1.66 -0.10
C GLY A 53 -0.57 -1.80 -1.25
N PHE A 54 -0.48 -0.82 -2.14
CA PHE A 54 0.52 -0.79 -3.19
C PHE A 54 1.95 -0.75 -2.64
N ALA A 55 2.25 0.20 -1.75
CA ALA A 55 3.60 0.35 -1.17
C ALA A 55 4.01 -0.89 -0.37
N LEU A 56 3.08 -1.45 0.42
CA LEU A 56 3.26 -2.69 1.15
C LEU A 56 3.59 -3.85 0.21
N ALA A 57 2.78 -4.10 -0.82
CA ALA A 57 3.02 -5.21 -1.74
C ALA A 57 4.32 -5.04 -2.55
N GLN A 58 4.58 -3.83 -3.04
CA GLN A 58 5.78 -3.51 -3.82
C GLN A 58 7.07 -3.79 -3.04
N THR A 59 7.07 -3.56 -1.73
CA THR A 59 8.24 -3.73 -0.85
C THR A 59 8.29 -5.11 -0.19
N ALA A 60 7.16 -5.66 0.23
CA ALA A 60 7.09 -6.93 0.96
C ALA A 60 7.21 -8.16 0.05
N ILE A 61 6.53 -8.19 -1.10
CA ILE A 61 6.53 -9.37 -2.00
C ILE A 61 7.87 -9.49 -2.71
N ASN A 62 8.46 -8.37 -3.13
CA ASN A 62 9.77 -8.34 -3.80
C ASN A 62 10.95 -8.53 -2.83
N SER A 63 10.70 -8.58 -1.52
CA SER A 63 11.74 -8.77 -0.54
C SER A 63 12.40 -10.14 -0.65
N ARG A 64 13.74 -10.14 -0.50
CA ARG A 64 14.56 -11.35 -0.35
C ARG A 64 15.04 -11.57 1.08
N LEU A 65 14.54 -10.76 2.02
CA LEU A 65 14.95 -10.80 3.43
C LEU A 65 14.16 -11.81 4.26
N GLY A 66 13.03 -12.29 3.73
CA GLY A 66 12.15 -13.26 4.37
C GLY A 66 11.77 -12.86 5.80
N SER A 67 11.90 -13.79 6.75
CA SER A 67 11.52 -13.58 8.15
C SER A 67 12.28 -12.46 8.86
N ARG A 68 13.39 -12.00 8.27
CA ARG A 68 14.18 -10.88 8.80
C ARG A 68 13.51 -9.53 8.57
N GLN A 69 12.53 -9.43 7.65
CA GLN A 69 11.77 -8.22 7.41
C GLN A 69 10.35 -8.34 7.97
N LYS A 70 9.94 -7.31 8.71
CA LYS A 70 8.64 -7.18 9.36
C LYS A 70 7.99 -5.87 8.92
N PHE A 71 6.67 -5.86 8.81
CA PHE A 71 5.92 -4.65 8.51
C PHE A 71 4.94 -4.33 9.62
N PHE A 72 4.95 -3.07 10.07
CA PHE A 72 3.91 -2.50 10.93
C PHE A 72 3.13 -1.50 10.09
N VAL A 73 1.87 -1.80 9.77
CA VAL A 73 1.12 -1.04 8.75
C VAL A 73 -0.14 -0.44 9.36
N ASN A 74 -0.30 0.86 9.23
CA ASN A 74 -1.48 1.54 9.74
C ASN A 74 -1.93 2.66 8.81
N THR A 75 -3.04 2.42 8.12
CA THR A 75 -3.87 3.44 7.51
C THR A 75 -5.28 3.21 7.99
N ALA A 76 -5.88 4.17 8.69
CA ALA A 76 -7.17 3.96 9.35
C ALA A 76 -8.15 5.06 8.91
N PRO A 77 -8.86 4.88 7.77
CA PRO A 77 -9.84 5.83 7.28
C PRO A 77 -10.96 5.98 8.32
N ARG A 78 -10.98 7.09 9.05
CA ARG A 78 -11.98 7.39 10.09
C ARG A 78 -13.37 7.76 9.53
N LYS A 79 -13.70 7.25 8.34
CA LYS A 79 -14.91 7.57 7.55
C LYS A 79 -15.66 6.33 7.08
N ASP A 80 -15.24 5.15 7.52
CA ASP A 80 -15.83 3.86 7.16
C ASP A 80 -17.21 3.63 7.80
N ASP A 81 -17.46 4.24 8.97
CA ASP A 81 -18.76 4.27 9.63
C ASP A 81 -19.08 5.71 10.08
N LEU A 82 -20.19 6.25 9.57
CA LEU A 82 -20.65 7.60 9.91
C LEU A 82 -21.31 7.67 11.29
N THR A 83 -21.52 6.53 11.96
CA THR A 83 -22.07 6.48 13.31
C THR A 83 -20.98 6.64 14.38
N PRO A 84 -21.26 7.35 15.50
CA PRO A 84 -20.33 7.43 16.63
C PRO A 84 -20.02 6.04 17.19
N ARG A 85 -18.74 5.67 17.21
CA ARG A 85 -18.29 4.37 17.70
C ARG A 85 -18.12 4.37 19.22
N VAL A 86 -18.70 3.37 19.88
CA VAL A 86 -18.57 3.18 21.33
C VAL A 86 -17.12 2.83 21.69
N LYS A 87 -16.53 3.55 22.67
CA LYS A 87 -15.17 3.32 23.22
C LYS A 87 -14.02 3.40 22.20
N ASN A 88 -14.16 4.20 21.14
CA ASN A 88 -13.15 4.35 20.08
C ASN A 88 -12.81 3.04 19.36
N SER A 89 -13.81 2.17 19.15
CA SER A 89 -13.60 0.97 18.32
C SER A 89 -13.25 1.35 16.89
N GLY A 90 -12.45 0.52 16.21
CA GLY A 90 -12.15 0.69 14.80
C GLY A 90 -11.71 -0.62 14.16
N GLU A 91 -11.21 -0.55 12.93
CA GLU A 91 -10.81 -1.72 12.14
C GLU A 91 -9.82 -2.62 12.90
N GLY A 92 -9.91 -3.94 12.65
CA GLY A 92 -9.11 -4.94 13.37
C GLY A 92 -7.65 -4.94 12.94
N PHE A 93 -6.76 -5.25 13.89
CA PHE A 93 -5.36 -5.51 13.61
C PHE A 93 -5.19 -6.98 13.21
N VAL A 94 -4.45 -7.23 12.14
CA VAL A 94 -4.32 -8.57 11.54
C VAL A 94 -2.86 -8.89 11.26
N TYR A 95 -2.55 -10.17 11.31
CA TYR A 95 -1.28 -10.75 10.98
C TYR A 95 -1.36 -11.39 9.60
N VAL A 96 -0.35 -11.16 8.77
CA VAL A 96 -0.18 -11.79 7.47
C VAL A 96 1.22 -12.37 7.39
N LYS A 97 1.30 -13.67 7.08
CA LYS A 97 2.56 -14.31 6.70
C LYS A 97 2.60 -14.50 5.20
N LEU A 98 3.57 -13.89 4.55
CA LEU A 98 3.79 -14.10 3.12
C LEU A 98 4.54 -15.42 2.88
N LEU A 99 4.33 -16.01 1.71
CA LEU A 99 5.02 -17.25 1.31
C LEU A 99 6.54 -17.09 1.19
N ASN A 100 7.05 -15.86 1.01
CA ASN A 100 8.49 -15.56 1.04
C ASN A 100 9.05 -15.43 2.48
N GLY A 101 8.24 -15.62 3.51
CA GLY A 101 8.62 -15.57 4.92
C GLY A 101 8.51 -14.20 5.58
N VAL A 102 8.20 -13.13 4.83
CA VAL A 102 7.93 -11.80 5.40
C VAL A 102 6.67 -11.85 6.26
N GLU A 103 6.69 -11.14 7.38
CA GLU A 103 5.56 -11.01 8.29
C GLU A 103 5.08 -9.57 8.35
N ILE A 104 3.76 -9.40 8.35
CA ILE A 104 3.10 -8.10 8.32
C ILE A 104 2.06 -8.10 9.45
N CYS A 105 2.07 -7.04 10.26
CA CYS A 105 0.95 -6.72 11.14
C CYS A 105 0.34 -5.41 10.66
N ALA A 106 -0.92 -5.46 10.24
CA ALA A 106 -1.59 -4.36 9.58
C ALA A 106 -2.99 -4.13 10.14
N VAL A 107 -3.47 -2.89 10.09
CA VAL A 107 -4.90 -2.64 10.20
C VAL A 107 -5.59 -3.16 8.93
N ASN A 108 -6.59 -4.02 9.07
CA ASN A 108 -7.40 -4.49 7.95
C ASN A 108 -8.44 -3.42 7.56
N SER A 109 -7.98 -2.39 6.87
CA SER A 109 -8.75 -1.23 6.42
C SER A 109 -8.74 -1.13 4.89
N GLY A 110 -9.91 -0.87 4.30
CA GLY A 110 -10.06 -0.69 2.86
C GLY A 110 -9.23 -1.68 2.04
N TYR A 111 -8.32 -1.16 1.21
CA TYR A 111 -7.46 -1.94 0.31
C TYR A 111 -6.02 -2.16 0.82
N SER A 112 -5.74 -1.86 2.09
CA SER A 112 -4.38 -1.92 2.68
C SER A 112 -3.72 -3.31 2.56
N LEU A 113 -4.52 -4.38 2.49
CA LEU A 113 -4.05 -5.75 2.35
C LEU A 113 -4.42 -6.42 1.02
N ALA A 114 -5.20 -5.75 0.16
CA ALA A 114 -5.73 -6.33 -1.07
C ALA A 114 -4.62 -6.86 -2.00
N PHE A 115 -3.53 -6.10 -2.10
CA PHE A 115 -2.40 -6.38 -2.99
C PHE A 115 -1.49 -7.53 -2.51
N VAL A 116 -1.51 -7.85 -1.20
CA VAL A 116 -0.73 -8.96 -0.62
C VAL A 116 -1.55 -10.22 -0.38
N LYS A 117 -2.87 -10.15 -0.52
CA LYS A 117 -3.81 -11.25 -0.26
C LYS A 117 -3.43 -12.55 -0.97
N GLU A 118 -3.10 -12.49 -2.26
CA GLU A 118 -2.72 -13.66 -3.07
C GLU A 118 -1.34 -14.21 -2.69
N ALA A 119 -0.43 -13.36 -2.17
CA ALA A 119 0.92 -13.77 -1.74
C ALA A 119 0.97 -14.36 -0.31
N ALA A 120 -0.12 -14.21 0.45
CA ALA A 120 -0.19 -14.63 1.84
C ALA A 120 -0.39 -16.15 1.98
N ALA A 121 0.44 -16.78 2.80
CA ALA A 121 0.23 -18.14 3.30
C ALA A 121 -0.96 -18.18 4.29
N GLU A 122 -1.05 -17.19 5.17
CA GLU A 122 -2.14 -17.03 6.14
C GLU A 122 -2.44 -15.56 6.41
N ILE A 123 -3.71 -15.28 6.73
CA ILE A 123 -4.20 -13.97 7.16
C ILE A 123 -5.05 -14.22 8.40
N ARG A 124 -4.55 -13.82 9.57
CA ARG A 124 -5.17 -14.12 10.87
C ARG A 124 -5.49 -12.83 11.62
N GLU A 125 -6.59 -12.84 12.36
CA GLU A 125 -6.85 -11.79 13.35
C GLU A 125 -5.71 -11.75 14.39
N ILE A 126 -5.33 -10.55 14.85
CA ILE A 126 -4.55 -10.38 16.08
C ILE A 126 -5.49 -10.00 17.21
N LYS A 127 -5.54 -10.82 18.26
CA LYS A 127 -6.33 -10.54 19.47
C LYS A 127 -5.62 -9.49 20.31
N CYS A 128 -5.94 -8.24 20.06
CA CYS A 128 -5.59 -7.11 20.92
C CYS A 128 -6.83 -6.28 21.24
N ASP A 129 -6.72 -5.40 22.25
CA ASP A 129 -7.85 -4.55 22.63
C ASP A 129 -8.31 -3.71 21.43
N LYS A 130 -9.61 -3.81 21.10
CA LYS A 130 -10.19 -3.07 19.97
C LYS A 130 -10.63 -1.66 20.36
N ALA A 131 -10.54 -1.31 21.64
CA ALA A 131 -11.07 -0.11 22.26
C ALA A 131 -10.05 0.46 23.27
N GLY A 132 -10.30 1.67 23.78
CA GLY A 132 -9.52 2.23 24.89
C GLY A 132 -8.47 3.28 24.50
N SER A 133 -8.25 3.51 23.20
CA SER A 133 -7.45 4.64 22.71
C SER A 133 -7.96 5.18 21.39
N GLN A 134 -7.87 6.50 21.19
CA GLN A 134 -8.08 7.15 19.91
C GLN A 134 -6.89 6.95 18.95
N PHE A 135 -5.70 6.63 19.48
CA PHE A 135 -4.48 6.41 18.72
C PHE A 135 -3.94 4.99 18.93
N ARG A 136 -4.74 4.00 18.53
CA ARG A 136 -4.48 2.56 18.77
C ARG A 136 -3.14 2.06 18.21
N SER A 137 -2.67 2.65 17.11
CA SER A 137 -1.38 2.28 16.52
C SER A 137 -0.15 2.80 17.29
N ARG A 138 -0.36 3.71 18.25
CA ARG A 138 0.61 4.03 19.30
C ARG A 138 0.35 3.23 20.57
N ASP A 139 -0.89 3.19 21.06
CA ASP A 139 -1.17 2.74 22.42
C ASP A 139 -1.42 1.23 22.57
N ILE A 140 -1.79 0.53 21.50
CA ILE A 140 -2.26 -0.88 21.57
C ILE A 140 -1.43 -1.79 20.65
N PHE A 141 -1.34 -1.44 19.37
CA PHE A 141 -0.76 -2.33 18.36
C PHE A 141 0.74 -2.61 18.55
N PRO A 142 1.59 -1.69 19.06
CA PRO A 142 3.02 -1.96 19.24
C PRO A 142 3.32 -3.17 20.14
N ALA A 143 2.60 -3.35 21.25
CA ALA A 143 2.78 -4.50 22.13
C ALA A 143 2.40 -5.82 21.43
N ALA A 144 1.30 -5.80 20.67
CA ALA A 144 0.88 -6.96 19.88
C ALA A 144 1.88 -7.30 18.76
N PHE A 145 2.41 -6.28 18.08
CA PHE A 145 3.45 -6.45 17.06
C PHE A 145 4.74 -7.04 17.65
N ALA A 146 5.18 -6.54 18.81
CA ALA A 146 6.39 -7.05 19.46
C ALA A 146 6.29 -8.53 19.83
N LYS A 147 5.11 -9.03 20.23
CA LYS A 147 4.89 -10.47 20.44
C LYS A 147 5.16 -11.28 19.17
N ILE A 148 4.60 -10.85 18.04
CA ILE A 148 4.82 -11.50 16.74
C ILE A 148 6.30 -11.47 16.36
N VAL A 149 6.97 -10.33 16.51
CA VAL A 149 8.42 -10.20 16.21
C VAL A 149 9.26 -11.14 17.08
N LYS A 150 8.86 -11.34 18.34
CA LYS A 150 9.50 -12.26 19.30
C LYS A 150 9.09 -13.73 19.11
N GLY A 151 8.29 -14.04 18.09
CA GLY A 151 7.84 -15.40 17.77
C GLY A 151 6.69 -15.92 18.66
N ASP A 152 6.05 -15.05 19.44
CA ASP A 152 4.85 -15.38 20.21
C ASP A 152 3.59 -15.16 19.37
N TYR A 153 3.09 -16.25 18.79
CA TYR A 153 1.86 -16.27 17.98
C TYR A 153 0.61 -16.66 18.78
N SER A 154 0.68 -16.71 20.12
CA SER A 154 -0.46 -17.10 20.97
C SER A 154 -1.67 -16.16 20.85
N ILE A 155 -1.43 -14.93 20.40
CA ILE A 155 -2.45 -13.90 20.19
C ILE A 155 -3.19 -14.03 18.85
N LEU A 156 -2.82 -14.97 17.98
CA LEU A 156 -3.50 -15.14 16.70
C LEU A 156 -4.91 -15.74 16.86
N GLY A 157 -5.87 -15.13 16.16
CA GLY A 157 -7.27 -15.50 16.11
C GLY A 157 -7.63 -16.27 14.85
N ALA A 158 -8.87 -16.12 14.40
CA ALA A 158 -9.42 -16.83 13.24
C ALA A 158 -8.74 -16.38 11.93
N ASP A 159 -8.91 -17.19 10.87
CA ASP A 159 -8.61 -16.75 9.50
C ASP A 159 -9.60 -15.65 9.09
N VAL A 160 -9.08 -14.56 8.55
CA VAL A 160 -9.87 -13.39 8.13
C VAL A 160 -9.59 -13.01 6.67
N ARG A 161 -9.04 -13.94 5.88
CA ARG A 161 -8.73 -13.71 4.45
C ARG A 161 -9.95 -13.28 3.64
N SER A 162 -11.13 -13.80 3.96
CA SER A 162 -12.39 -13.44 3.31
C SER A 162 -12.83 -12.00 3.58
N ALA A 163 -12.34 -11.38 4.66
CA ALA A 163 -12.61 -9.98 5.01
C ALA A 163 -11.65 -8.99 4.33
N VAL A 164 -10.63 -9.48 3.61
CA VAL A 164 -9.74 -8.64 2.79
C VAL A 164 -10.34 -8.55 1.38
N PRO A 165 -10.51 -7.34 0.79
CA PRO A 165 -11.04 -7.22 -0.56
C PRO A 165 -10.09 -7.82 -1.60
N ASP A 166 -10.62 -8.10 -2.78
CA ASP A 166 -9.81 -8.57 -3.90
C ASP A 166 -8.98 -7.45 -4.52
N PHE A 167 -8.03 -7.84 -5.38
CA PHE A 167 -7.15 -6.91 -6.07
C PHE A 167 -7.97 -5.88 -6.87
N PRO A 168 -7.73 -4.58 -6.73
CA PRO A 168 -8.53 -3.56 -7.42
C PRO A 168 -8.11 -3.41 -8.88
N GLU A 169 -9.07 -3.23 -9.79
CA GLU A 169 -8.81 -3.07 -11.22
C GLU A 169 -9.15 -1.66 -11.73
N ASN A 170 -8.36 -1.17 -12.69
CA ASN A 170 -8.60 0.10 -13.39
C ASN A 170 -8.73 1.32 -12.46
N VAL A 171 -7.95 1.37 -11.38
CA VAL A 171 -7.88 2.51 -10.46
C VAL A 171 -6.48 3.09 -10.36
N VAL A 172 -6.35 4.31 -9.86
CA VAL A 172 -5.08 4.84 -9.35
C VAL A 172 -4.71 4.07 -8.09
N CYS A 173 -3.51 3.49 -8.03
CA CYS A 173 -3.03 2.75 -6.87
C CYS A 173 -2.04 3.57 -6.04
N TYR A 174 -1.17 4.32 -6.70
CA TYR A 174 -0.11 5.09 -6.03
C TYR A 174 0.33 6.26 -6.92
N THR A 175 0.74 7.36 -6.30
CA THR A 175 1.39 8.48 -6.98
C THR A 175 2.83 8.57 -6.51
N ASP A 176 3.80 8.47 -7.41
CA ASP A 176 5.22 8.56 -7.05
C ASP A 176 5.70 10.00 -6.82
N GLY A 177 6.94 10.16 -6.34
CA GLY A 177 7.53 11.47 -6.04
C GLY A 177 7.67 12.42 -7.24
N TYR A 178 7.61 11.91 -8.47
CA TYR A 178 7.60 12.72 -9.70
C TYR A 178 6.18 13.14 -10.09
N GLY A 179 5.16 12.55 -9.46
CA GLY A 179 3.75 12.74 -9.77
C GLY A 179 3.25 11.85 -10.90
N ASN A 180 3.91 10.72 -11.15
CA ASN A 180 3.38 9.70 -12.04
C ASN A 180 2.32 8.88 -11.31
N LEU A 181 1.22 8.56 -12.00
CA LEU A 181 0.17 7.72 -11.46
C LEU A 181 0.47 6.27 -11.81
N LYS A 182 0.60 5.41 -10.81
CA LYS A 182 0.63 3.95 -10.97
C LYS A 182 -0.80 3.45 -10.91
N CYS A 183 -1.25 2.74 -11.94
CA CYS A 183 -2.64 2.35 -12.12
C CYS A 183 -2.77 0.84 -12.32
N SER A 184 -3.81 0.23 -11.74
CA SER A 184 -4.11 -1.20 -11.90
C SER A 184 -4.88 -1.51 -13.19
N ILE A 185 -4.61 -0.75 -14.25
CA ILE A 185 -5.05 -1.09 -15.59
C ILE A 185 -4.13 -2.20 -16.09
N ASP A 186 -4.72 -3.27 -16.61
CA ASP A 186 -3.98 -4.36 -17.25
C ASP A 186 -3.08 -3.80 -18.38
N PRO A 187 -1.75 -3.93 -18.26
CA PRO A 187 -0.82 -3.41 -19.25
C PRO A 187 -1.02 -3.98 -20.66
N SER A 188 -1.58 -5.20 -20.78
CA SER A 188 -1.89 -5.79 -22.09
C SER A 188 -2.92 -4.97 -22.88
N LYS A 189 -3.85 -4.30 -22.19
CA LYS A 189 -4.85 -3.42 -22.81
C LYS A 189 -4.21 -2.15 -23.36
N VAL A 190 -3.19 -1.61 -22.70
CA VAL A 190 -2.43 -0.44 -23.16
C VAL A 190 -1.53 -0.83 -24.33
N GLU A 191 -0.88 -1.99 -24.23
CA GLU A 191 -0.04 -2.55 -25.29
C GLU A 191 -0.83 -2.77 -26.60
N ALA A 192 -2.06 -3.27 -26.52
CA ALA A 192 -2.93 -3.49 -27.68
C ALA A 192 -3.26 -2.22 -28.48
N VAL A 193 -3.11 -1.03 -27.86
CA VAL A 193 -3.35 0.27 -28.49
C VAL A 193 -2.09 1.11 -28.59
N LYS A 194 -0.90 0.50 -28.47
CA LYS A 194 0.39 1.18 -28.56
C LYS A 194 0.49 2.01 -29.84
N GLY A 195 1.05 3.21 -29.70
CA GLY A 195 1.20 4.21 -30.75
C GLY A 195 -0.03 5.11 -30.95
N ARG A 196 -1.20 4.77 -30.38
CA ARG A 196 -2.45 5.54 -30.50
C ARG A 196 -2.56 6.59 -29.41
N HIS A 197 -3.40 7.60 -29.65
CA HIS A 197 -3.81 8.58 -28.64
C HIS A 197 -5.11 8.14 -27.96
N LEU A 198 -5.14 8.33 -26.64
CA LEU A 198 -6.24 8.01 -25.75
C LEU A 198 -6.69 9.27 -25.03
N ILE A 199 -7.99 9.40 -24.79
CA ILE A 199 -8.54 10.36 -23.83
C ILE A 199 -8.63 9.63 -22.49
N LEU A 200 -7.84 10.06 -21.52
CA LEU A 200 -7.88 9.60 -20.14
C LEU A 200 -8.84 10.48 -19.33
N ASP A 201 -9.72 9.85 -18.57
CA ASP A 201 -10.57 10.50 -17.56
C ASP A 201 -10.19 9.96 -16.19
N ILE A 202 -9.58 10.84 -15.39
CA ILE A 202 -9.17 10.56 -14.02
C ILE A 202 -9.63 11.75 -13.18
N ASN A 203 -10.39 11.47 -12.12
CA ASN A 203 -10.89 12.50 -11.20
C ASN A 203 -11.72 13.60 -11.91
N GLY A 204 -12.48 13.22 -12.95
CA GLY A 204 -13.30 14.14 -13.75
C GLY A 204 -12.50 15.09 -14.64
N ARG A 205 -11.21 14.82 -14.83
CA ARG A 205 -10.30 15.65 -15.64
C ARG A 205 -9.83 14.85 -16.85
N LEU A 206 -10.08 15.41 -18.02
CA LEU A 206 -9.73 14.79 -19.30
C LEU A 206 -8.35 15.24 -19.76
N GLN A 207 -7.53 14.30 -20.22
CA GLN A 207 -6.26 14.59 -20.91
C GLN A 207 -6.05 13.62 -22.06
N VAL A 208 -5.44 14.11 -23.15
CA VAL A 208 -4.97 13.25 -24.23
C VAL A 208 -3.60 12.71 -23.87
N ALA A 209 -3.44 11.39 -23.89
CA ALA A 209 -2.18 10.69 -23.67
C ALA A 209 -1.89 9.73 -24.81
N ARG A 210 -0.62 9.57 -25.17
CA ARG A 210 -0.20 8.56 -26.13
C ARG A 210 0.10 7.25 -25.42
N ALA A 211 -0.46 6.14 -25.92
CA ALA A 211 -0.03 4.82 -25.51
C ALA A 211 1.38 4.56 -26.09
N ALA A 212 2.40 4.47 -25.25
CA ALA A 212 3.79 4.35 -25.69
C ALA A 212 4.54 3.26 -24.91
N GLU A 213 5.78 2.98 -25.31
CA GLU A 213 6.64 2.03 -24.59
C GLU A 213 7.03 2.52 -23.20
N GLY A 214 7.12 3.83 -23.03
CA GLY A 214 7.50 4.50 -21.79
C GLY A 214 7.59 6.00 -21.97
N ILE A 215 7.97 6.71 -20.91
CA ILE A 215 7.99 8.18 -20.87
C ILE A 215 8.79 8.86 -21.99
N PHE A 216 9.82 8.21 -22.53
CA PHE A 216 10.64 8.75 -23.62
C PHE A 216 10.03 8.56 -25.01
N GLY A 217 8.92 7.83 -25.13
CA GLY A 217 8.19 7.62 -26.38
C GLY A 217 7.28 8.78 -26.79
N VAL A 218 7.24 9.86 -26.00
CA VAL A 218 6.44 11.08 -26.24
C VAL A 218 7.31 12.33 -26.15
N ALA A 219 6.90 13.45 -26.75
CA ALA A 219 7.63 14.72 -26.66
C ALA A 219 7.54 15.35 -25.26
N ASP A 220 8.42 16.32 -24.97
CA ASP A 220 8.34 17.07 -23.71
C ASP A 220 6.98 17.76 -23.55
N GLY A 221 6.40 17.69 -22.35
CA GLY A 221 5.07 18.20 -22.04
C GLY A 221 3.90 17.28 -22.40
N GLU A 222 4.12 16.24 -23.21
CA GLU A 222 3.08 15.27 -23.58
C GLU A 222 2.79 14.27 -22.45
N TYR A 223 1.56 13.74 -22.44
CA TYR A 223 1.18 12.64 -21.56
C TYR A 223 1.43 11.30 -22.24
N CYS A 224 1.95 10.36 -21.46
CA CYS A 224 2.16 8.99 -21.88
C CYS A 224 1.41 8.06 -20.94
N ILE A 225 0.83 7.00 -21.51
CA ILE A 225 0.36 5.84 -20.79
C ILE A 225 1.11 4.61 -21.29
N SER A 226 1.72 3.86 -20.37
CA SER A 226 2.59 2.73 -20.72
C SER A 226 2.57 1.65 -19.64
N GLY A 227 3.12 0.47 -19.96
CA GLY A 227 3.51 -0.48 -18.92
C GLY A 227 4.55 0.18 -17.99
N GLY A 228 4.36 0.04 -16.68
CA GLY A 228 5.23 0.55 -15.64
C GLY A 228 6.31 -0.42 -15.21
N SER A 229 7.25 0.09 -14.41
CA SER A 229 8.28 -0.74 -13.75
C SER A 229 7.78 -1.39 -12.46
N SER A 230 6.69 -0.88 -11.89
CA SER A 230 6.11 -1.39 -10.65
C SER A 230 5.38 -2.71 -10.88
N GLY A 231 5.45 -3.60 -9.89
CA GLY A 231 4.91 -4.94 -9.98
C GLY A 231 5.67 -5.95 -9.12
N TRP A 232 5.18 -7.18 -9.15
CA TRP A 232 5.73 -8.32 -8.43
C TRP A 232 5.28 -9.62 -9.08
N THR A 233 5.93 -10.71 -8.70
CA THR A 233 5.51 -12.06 -9.11
C THR A 233 4.98 -12.79 -7.89
N TYR A 234 3.76 -13.29 -7.97
CA TYR A 234 3.21 -14.14 -6.93
C TYR A 234 3.91 -15.50 -6.90
N PRO A 235 3.86 -16.22 -5.77
CA PRO A 235 4.38 -17.59 -5.67
C PRO A 235 3.79 -18.57 -6.68
N SER A 236 2.57 -18.29 -7.19
CA SER A 236 1.93 -19.04 -8.28
C SER A 236 2.60 -18.87 -9.65
N GLY A 237 3.59 -17.96 -9.78
CA GLY A 237 4.19 -17.56 -11.05
C GLY A 237 3.44 -16.44 -11.78
N LYS A 238 2.24 -16.09 -11.32
CA LYS A 238 1.46 -14.97 -11.89
C LYS A 238 2.21 -13.66 -11.64
N THR A 239 2.53 -12.94 -12.72
CA THR A 239 3.16 -11.62 -12.64
C THR A 239 2.10 -10.52 -12.63
N VAL A 240 2.16 -9.63 -11.65
CA VAL A 240 1.39 -8.39 -11.59
C VAL A 240 2.27 -7.26 -12.10
N LYS A 241 1.77 -6.48 -13.06
CA LYS A 241 2.39 -5.27 -13.57
C LYS A 241 1.37 -4.14 -13.55
N PHE A 242 1.85 -2.93 -13.29
CA PHE A 242 1.02 -1.74 -13.28
C PHE A 242 1.20 -0.95 -14.57
N THR A 243 0.15 -0.26 -14.99
CA THR A 243 0.24 0.78 -16.00
C THR A 243 0.65 2.09 -15.34
N GLU A 244 1.36 2.96 -16.05
CA GLU A 244 1.73 4.29 -15.57
C GLU A 244 1.16 5.37 -16.47
N VAL A 245 0.58 6.41 -15.85
CA VAL A 245 0.22 7.67 -16.52
C VAL A 245 1.22 8.73 -16.09
N VAL A 246 1.96 9.26 -17.06
CA VAL A 246 3.09 10.16 -16.86
C VAL A 246 2.94 11.40 -17.72
N LYS A 247 3.58 12.49 -17.31
CA LYS A 247 3.76 13.69 -18.13
C LYS A 247 5.25 13.91 -18.31
N ARG A 248 5.76 13.81 -19.55
CA ARG A 248 7.19 14.04 -19.79
C ARG A 248 7.54 15.49 -19.43
N GLY A 249 8.59 15.66 -18.63
CA GLY A 249 9.00 16.99 -18.14
C GLY A 249 8.03 17.63 -17.14
N GLY A 250 7.07 16.88 -16.60
CA GLY A 250 6.05 17.45 -15.71
C GLY A 250 5.51 16.46 -14.68
N ASN A 251 4.35 16.79 -14.13
CA ASN A 251 3.71 16.05 -13.05
C ASN A 251 2.26 15.73 -13.45
N ALA A 252 1.98 14.46 -13.76
CA ALA A 252 0.66 14.03 -14.23
C ALA A 252 -0.39 14.18 -13.13
N ALA A 253 -0.06 13.81 -11.89
CA ALA A 253 -0.95 13.91 -10.75
C ALA A 253 -1.48 15.34 -10.58
N LYS A 254 -0.63 16.37 -10.68
CA LYS A 254 -1.04 17.78 -10.58
C LYS A 254 -2.10 18.13 -11.63
N THR A 255 -1.92 17.67 -12.88
CA THR A 255 -2.91 17.90 -13.94
C THR A 255 -4.25 17.27 -13.58
N PHE A 256 -4.25 16.03 -13.13
CA PHE A 256 -5.45 15.30 -12.70
C PHE A 256 -5.95 15.69 -11.29
N GLY A 257 -5.46 16.79 -10.72
CA GLY A 257 -5.94 17.34 -9.46
C GLY A 257 -5.52 16.53 -8.23
N LYS A 258 -4.35 15.89 -8.28
CA LYS A 258 -3.78 15.00 -7.27
C LYS A 258 -4.78 13.91 -6.84
N PRO A 259 -5.17 13.03 -7.76
CA PRO A 259 -6.19 12.02 -7.47
C PRO A 259 -5.72 11.10 -6.33
N PRO A 260 -6.51 10.90 -5.26
CA PRO A 260 -6.21 9.87 -4.27
C PRO A 260 -6.30 8.47 -4.90
N GLY A 261 -5.66 7.51 -4.25
CA GLY A 261 -5.79 6.10 -4.60
C GLY A 261 -7.24 5.62 -4.55
N GLY A 262 -7.56 4.66 -5.41
CA GLY A 262 -8.89 4.10 -5.59
C GLY A 262 -9.78 4.84 -6.59
N LEU A 263 -9.37 6.02 -7.08
CA LEU A 263 -10.14 6.68 -8.13
C LEU A 263 -10.09 5.90 -9.45
N PRO A 264 -11.25 5.71 -10.13
CA PRO A 264 -11.28 5.05 -11.42
C PRO A 264 -10.44 5.77 -12.46
N VAL A 265 -9.78 4.97 -13.31
CA VAL A 265 -9.13 5.43 -14.53
C VAL A 265 -9.92 4.92 -15.72
N LYS A 266 -10.61 5.83 -16.40
CA LYS A 266 -11.35 5.51 -17.63
C LYS A 266 -10.56 6.02 -18.83
N TRP A 267 -10.68 5.33 -19.95
CA TRP A 267 -10.04 5.76 -21.18
C TRP A 267 -10.81 5.33 -22.42
N ARG A 268 -10.61 6.06 -23.51
CA ARG A 268 -11.12 5.73 -24.86
C ARG A 268 -10.14 6.18 -25.92
N LEU A 269 -10.18 5.57 -27.11
CA LEU A 269 -9.41 6.04 -28.25
C LEU A 269 -9.88 7.46 -28.65
N VAL A 270 -8.94 8.29 -29.09
CA VAL A 270 -9.27 9.48 -29.89
C VAL A 270 -9.72 8.98 -31.27
N GLU A 271 -10.91 9.41 -31.69
CA GLU A 271 -11.44 9.17 -33.04
C GLU A 271 -10.60 9.87 -34.11
#